data_AF-A0A6I9N7U1-F1
#
_entry.id   AF-A0A6I9N7U1-F1
#
_cell.length_a   1.000
_cell.length_b   1.000
_cell.length_c   1.000
_cell.angle_alpha   90.00
_cell.angle_beta   90.00
_cell.angle_gamma   90.00
#
_symmetry.space_group_name_H-M   'P 1'
#
loop_
_entity.id
_entity.type
_entity.pdbx_description
1 polymer ?
#
loop_
_entity_poly.entity_id
_entity_poly.type
_entity_poly.pdbx_seq_one_letter_code
_entity_poly.pdbx_strand_id
1 'polypeptide(L)'
;MCMMLGGRVAEHVFFGRITTGAQDDLKKVTQSAYAQVVQFGMSDRVGQVSFDLPRQGEMVLEKPYSEATAELIDSEVRELIERAYQRTLELVTEKKELVELVGQRLLQREILDKADMLELLGPRPFEEKCTYEEFVEGTGSFEEDTSLPEGLKDWNQERVVEEETTSPPQVKQQAV
;
A
#
# COMPACT_ATOMS: atom_id res chain seq x y z
N MET A 1 -8.07 3.52 -6.74
CA MET A 1 -8.10 3.85 -8.19
C MET A 1 -8.31 5.34 -8.44
N CYS A 2 -9.44 5.94 -8.03
CA CYS A 2 -9.74 7.35 -8.31
C CYS A 2 -8.62 8.34 -7.93
N MET A 3 -8.00 8.17 -6.76
CA MET A 3 -6.87 9.00 -6.30
C MET A 3 -5.66 8.92 -7.26
N MET A 4 -5.26 7.72 -7.69
CA MET A 4 -4.14 7.52 -8.63
C MET A 4 -4.44 8.11 -10.02
N LEU A 5 -5.70 8.07 -10.47
CA LEU A 5 -6.11 8.73 -11.72
C LEU A 5 -6.19 10.26 -11.59
N GLY A 6 -6.12 10.81 -10.37
CA GLY A 6 -6.27 12.23 -10.09
C GLY A 6 -5.27 13.11 -10.84
N GLY A 7 -3.98 12.72 -10.86
CA GLY A 7 -2.95 13.48 -11.58
C GLY A 7 -3.23 13.55 -13.08
N ARG A 8 -3.57 12.41 -13.68
CA ARG A 8 -3.93 12.30 -15.10
C ARG A 8 -5.16 13.15 -15.47
N VAL A 9 -6.18 13.11 -14.63
CA VAL A 9 -7.41 13.88 -14.81
C VAL A 9 -7.13 15.38 -14.66
N ALA A 10 -6.34 15.77 -13.66
CA ALA A 10 -5.96 17.18 -13.47
C ALA A 10 -5.22 17.72 -14.71
N GLU A 11 -4.27 16.98 -15.28
CA GLU A 11 -3.60 17.40 -16.52
C GLU A 11 -4.59 17.65 -17.66
N HIS A 12 -5.54 16.74 -17.84
CA HIS A 12 -6.56 16.84 -18.88
C HIS A 12 -7.46 18.06 -18.67
N VAL A 13 -7.95 18.28 -17.44
CA VAL A 13 -8.87 19.38 -17.09
C VAL A 13 -8.21 20.75 -17.20
N PHE A 14 -6.95 20.89 -16.77
CA PHE A 14 -6.27 22.19 -16.71
C PHE A 14 -5.46 22.52 -17.96
N PHE A 15 -4.82 21.53 -18.59
CA PHE A 15 -3.91 21.76 -19.71
C PHE A 15 -4.46 21.28 -21.06
N GLY A 16 -5.58 20.54 -21.10
CA GLY A 16 -6.16 19.99 -22.32
C GLY A 16 -5.24 19.02 -23.06
N ARG A 17 -4.18 18.56 -22.39
CA ARG A 17 -3.17 17.65 -22.92
C ARG A 17 -2.74 16.68 -21.84
N ILE A 18 -2.04 15.66 -22.28
CA ILE A 18 -1.80 14.44 -21.55
C ILE A 18 -0.29 14.18 -21.61
N THR A 19 0.36 13.98 -20.46
CA THR A 19 1.80 13.70 -20.41
C THR A 19 2.10 12.21 -20.14
N THR A 20 3.37 11.84 -20.07
CA THR A 20 3.84 10.51 -19.65
C THR A 20 4.00 10.37 -18.14
N GLY A 21 3.81 11.44 -17.36
CA GLY A 21 4.05 11.46 -15.91
C GLY A 21 3.18 10.48 -15.11
N ALA A 22 1.98 10.17 -15.60
CA ALA A 22 1.03 9.26 -14.95
C ALA A 22 1.27 7.77 -15.27
N GLN A 23 2.41 7.39 -15.85
CA GLN A 23 2.67 6.00 -16.27
C GLN A 23 2.60 5.01 -15.10
N ASP A 24 3.24 5.34 -13.96
CA ASP A 24 3.26 4.46 -12.79
C ASP A 24 1.87 4.34 -12.14
N ASP A 25 1.11 5.44 -12.10
CA ASP A 25 -0.26 5.43 -11.62
C ASP A 25 -1.16 4.53 -12.48
N LEU A 26 -1.04 4.60 -13.80
CA LEU A 26 -1.79 3.73 -14.72
C LEU A 26 -1.43 2.26 -14.54
N LYS A 27 -0.14 1.96 -14.31
CA LYS A 27 0.31 0.59 -14.01
C LYS A 27 -0.35 0.06 -12.73
N LYS A 28 -0.33 0.84 -11.64
CA LYS A 28 -0.94 0.48 -10.35
C LYS A 28 -2.46 0.33 -10.45
N VAL A 29 -3.12 1.25 -11.16
CA VAL A 29 -4.57 1.19 -11.41
C VAL A 29 -4.94 -0.07 -12.18
N THR A 30 -4.17 -0.42 -13.22
CA THR A 30 -4.38 -1.63 -14.02
C THR A 30 -4.19 -2.88 -13.17
N GLN A 31 -3.09 -2.98 -12.42
CA GLN A 31 -2.85 -4.11 -11.53
C GLN A 31 -3.97 -4.29 -10.49
N SER A 32 -4.42 -3.18 -9.89
CA SER A 32 -5.54 -3.21 -8.93
C SER A 32 -6.85 -3.65 -9.58
N ALA A 33 -7.13 -3.24 -10.81
CA ALA A 33 -8.32 -3.65 -11.55
C ALA A 33 -8.30 -5.14 -11.91
N TYR A 34 -7.16 -5.65 -12.42
CA TYR A 34 -7.01 -7.08 -12.68
C TYR A 34 -7.14 -7.90 -11.40
N ALA A 35 -6.57 -7.48 -10.28
CA ALA A 35 -6.73 -8.19 -9.01
C ALA A 35 -8.21 -8.29 -8.58
N GLN A 36 -8.96 -7.19 -8.71
CA GLN A 36 -10.40 -7.18 -8.41
C GLN A 36 -11.18 -8.16 -9.28
N VAL A 37 -10.95 -8.14 -10.60
CA VAL A 37 -11.71 -8.96 -11.55
C VAL A 37 -11.29 -10.42 -11.54
N VAL A 38 -9.98 -10.71 -11.49
CA VAL A 38 -9.41 -12.03 -11.75
C VAL A 38 -9.12 -12.82 -10.46
N GLN A 39 -8.64 -12.16 -9.40
CA GLN A 39 -8.29 -12.82 -8.13
C GLN A 39 -9.41 -12.75 -7.10
N PHE A 40 -10.10 -11.62 -6.99
CA PHE A 40 -11.07 -11.39 -5.92
C PHE A 40 -12.52 -11.65 -6.32
N GLY A 41 -12.80 -11.94 -7.59
CA GLY A 41 -14.16 -12.22 -8.07
C GLY A 41 -15.12 -11.04 -7.94
N MET A 42 -14.61 -9.80 -8.03
CA MET A 42 -15.40 -8.56 -7.91
C MET A 42 -16.06 -8.11 -9.24
N SER A 43 -16.22 -9.03 -10.19
CA SER A 43 -16.97 -8.80 -11.43
C SER A 43 -18.15 -9.76 -11.49
N ASP A 44 -19.35 -9.22 -11.62
CA ASP A 44 -20.57 -10.03 -11.75
C ASP A 44 -20.58 -10.86 -13.04
N ARG A 45 -19.93 -10.37 -14.10
CA ARG A 45 -19.87 -11.03 -15.41
C ARG A 45 -18.85 -12.16 -15.45
N VAL A 46 -17.69 -11.98 -14.82
CA VAL A 46 -16.69 -13.06 -14.67
C VAL A 46 -17.13 -14.07 -13.60
N GLY A 47 -17.80 -13.60 -12.56
CA GLY A 47 -18.32 -14.41 -11.46
C GLY A 47 -17.33 -14.57 -10.30
N GLN A 48 -17.74 -15.37 -9.31
CA GLN A 48 -16.98 -15.62 -8.08
C GLN A 48 -15.91 -16.70 -8.28
N VAL A 49 -15.02 -16.48 -9.24
CA VAL A 49 -13.87 -17.35 -9.53
C VAL A 49 -12.57 -16.60 -9.28
N SER A 50 -11.53 -17.35 -8.94
CA SER A 50 -10.18 -16.82 -8.71
C SER A 50 -9.19 -17.52 -9.63
N PHE A 51 -8.41 -16.74 -10.35
CA PHE A 51 -7.26 -17.21 -11.10
C PHE A 51 -5.99 -16.54 -10.59
N ASP A 52 -4.89 -17.28 -10.57
CA ASP A 52 -3.59 -16.73 -10.18
C ASP A 52 -3.08 -15.76 -11.26
N LEU A 53 -2.88 -14.50 -10.87
CA LEU A 53 -2.19 -13.52 -11.68
C LEU A 53 -0.67 -13.70 -11.53
N PRO A 54 0.07 -13.80 -12.65
CA PRO A 54 1.52 -13.90 -12.61
C PRO A 54 2.13 -12.65 -11.97
N ARG A 55 3.10 -12.84 -11.10
CA ARG A 55 3.84 -11.74 -10.47
C ARG A 55 4.85 -11.13 -11.43
N GLN A 56 5.29 -9.91 -11.14
CA GLN A 56 6.31 -9.25 -11.94
C GLN A 56 7.60 -10.09 -11.91
N GLY A 57 8.02 -10.60 -13.08
CA GLY A 57 9.18 -11.48 -13.23
C GLY A 57 8.86 -12.97 -13.35
N GLU A 58 7.60 -13.37 -13.18
CA GLU A 58 7.15 -14.74 -13.46
C GLU A 58 6.86 -14.93 -14.95
N MET A 59 7.34 -16.03 -15.51
CA MET A 59 7.08 -16.39 -16.90
C MET A 59 5.67 -16.95 -17.03
N VAL A 60 4.83 -16.28 -17.82
CA VAL A 60 3.49 -16.76 -18.14
C VAL A 60 3.60 -17.82 -19.22
N LEU A 61 3.42 -19.09 -18.86
CA LEU A 61 3.44 -20.21 -19.81
C LEU A 61 2.09 -20.36 -20.52
N GLU A 62 0.99 -20.34 -19.78
CA GLU A 62 -0.37 -20.44 -20.33
C GLU A 62 -1.37 -19.83 -19.34
N LYS A 63 -2.43 -19.19 -19.85
CA LYS A 63 -3.51 -18.63 -19.02
C LYS A 63 -4.45 -19.77 -18.57
N PRO A 64 -4.90 -19.81 -17.31
CA PRO A 64 -5.78 -20.86 -16.80
C PRO A 64 -7.25 -20.70 -17.25
N TYR A 65 -7.51 -19.94 -18.32
CA TYR A 65 -8.85 -19.64 -18.82
C TYR A 65 -8.83 -19.45 -20.34
N SER A 66 -10.00 -19.60 -20.96
CA SER A 66 -10.16 -19.48 -22.41
C SER A 66 -9.92 -18.05 -22.91
N GLU A 67 -9.62 -17.90 -24.20
CA GLU A 67 -9.51 -16.57 -24.82
C GLU A 67 -10.80 -15.76 -24.72
N ALA A 68 -11.97 -16.41 -24.78
CA ALA A 68 -13.25 -15.73 -24.57
C ALA A 68 -13.38 -15.16 -23.14
N THR A 69 -12.85 -15.88 -22.14
CA THR A 69 -12.77 -15.39 -20.76
C THR A 69 -11.73 -14.27 -20.64
N ALA A 70 -10.61 -14.34 -21.35
CA ALA A 70 -9.60 -13.29 -21.37
C ALA A 70 -10.18 -11.97 -21.93
N GLU A 71 -10.89 -12.04 -23.05
CA GLU A 71 -11.55 -10.87 -23.65
C GLU A 71 -12.61 -10.28 -22.70
N LEU A 72 -13.37 -11.14 -22.01
CA LEU A 72 -14.32 -10.72 -20.99
C LEU A 72 -13.63 -9.97 -19.84
N ILE A 73 -12.55 -10.52 -19.29
CA ILE A 73 -11.76 -9.88 -18.23
C ILE A 73 -11.25 -8.51 -18.69
N ASP A 74 -10.67 -8.42 -19.88
CA ASP A 74 -10.14 -7.17 -20.42
C ASP A 74 -11.23 -6.10 -20.61
N SER A 75 -12.45 -6.53 -21.00
CA SER A 75 -13.61 -5.64 -21.08
C SER A 75 -14.03 -5.11 -19.72
N GLU A 76 -14.12 -5.97 -18.70
CA GLU A 76 -14.49 -5.60 -17.33
C GLU A 76 -13.47 -4.67 -16.68
N VAL A 77 -12.18 -4.93 -16.88
CA VAL A 77 -11.09 -4.08 -16.39
C VAL A 77 -11.16 -2.71 -17.04
N ARG A 78 -11.39 -2.62 -18.35
CA ARG A 78 -11.55 -1.35 -19.06
C ARG A 78 -12.74 -0.56 -18.52
N GLU A 79 -13.89 -1.20 -18.36
CA GLU A 79 -15.10 -0.58 -17.82
C GLU A 79 -14.91 -0.11 -16.37
N LEU A 80 -14.21 -0.88 -15.53
CA LEU A 80 -13.90 -0.50 -14.15
C LEU A 80 -13.00 0.73 -14.08
N ILE A 81 -11.94 0.77 -14.89
CA ILE A 81 -11.01 1.91 -14.95
C ILE A 81 -11.72 3.14 -15.51
N GLU A 82 -12.53 2.98 -16.55
CA GLU A 82 -13.30 4.08 -17.16
C GLU A 82 -14.28 4.70 -16.16
N ARG A 83 -15.04 3.87 -15.41
CA ARG A 83 -15.91 4.37 -14.34
C ARG A 83 -15.13 5.14 -13.27
N ALA A 84 -13.95 4.63 -12.89
CA ALA A 84 -13.09 5.33 -11.93
C ALA A 84 -12.56 6.66 -12.49
N TYR A 85 -12.20 6.70 -13.78
CA TYR A 85 -11.75 7.90 -14.48
C TYR A 85 -12.87 8.95 -14.54
N GLN A 86 -14.06 8.57 -14.99
CA GLN A 86 -15.21 9.46 -15.12
C GLN A 86 -15.61 10.05 -13.76
N ARG A 87 -15.64 9.23 -12.70
CA ARG A 87 -15.88 9.71 -11.34
C ARG A 87 -14.81 10.71 -10.87
N THR A 88 -13.55 10.47 -11.18
CA THR A 88 -12.47 11.41 -10.84
C THR A 88 -12.58 12.69 -11.66
N LEU A 89 -12.95 12.61 -12.94
CA LEU A 89 -13.18 13.76 -13.82
C LEU A 89 -14.27 14.67 -13.26
N GLU A 90 -15.40 14.10 -12.85
CA GLU A 90 -16.48 14.83 -12.21
C GLU A 90 -16.01 15.52 -10.93
N LEU A 91 -15.32 14.78 -10.04
CA LEU A 91 -14.82 15.32 -8.77
C LEU A 91 -13.82 16.48 -8.97
N VAL A 92 -12.84 16.31 -9.86
CA VAL A 92 -11.81 17.33 -10.14
C VAL A 92 -12.44 18.54 -10.81
N THR A 93 -13.44 18.34 -11.68
CA THR A 93 -14.17 19.43 -12.32
C THR A 93 -15.02 20.21 -11.31
N GLU A 94 -15.71 19.51 -10.40
CA GLU A 94 -16.50 20.15 -9.32
C GLU A 94 -15.60 20.93 -8.35
N LYS A 95 -14.42 20.41 -8.02
CA LYS A 95 -13.47 21.03 -7.09
C LYS A 95 -12.34 21.79 -7.81
N LYS A 96 -12.58 22.23 -9.05
CA LYS A 96 -11.56 22.85 -9.90
C LYS A 96 -10.84 24.02 -9.24
N GLU A 97 -11.59 24.93 -8.62
CA GLU A 97 -11.04 26.11 -7.93
C GLU A 97 -10.10 25.72 -6.78
N LEU A 98 -10.44 24.67 -6.01
CA LEU A 98 -9.61 24.18 -4.91
C LEU A 98 -8.32 23.53 -5.41
N VAL A 99 -8.39 22.76 -6.51
CA VAL A 99 -7.21 22.16 -7.13
C VAL A 99 -6.28 23.24 -7.69
N GLU A 100 -6.84 24.28 -8.31
CA GLU A 100 -6.08 25.44 -8.78
C GLU A 100 -5.40 26.18 -7.61
N LEU A 101 -6.12 26.41 -6.51
CA LEU A 101 -5.59 27.06 -5.32
C LEU A 101 -4.38 26.32 -4.75
N VAL A 102 -4.48 24.99 -4.61
CA VAL A 102 -3.36 24.15 -4.14
C VAL A 102 -2.20 24.19 -5.14
N GLY A 103 -2.48 24.11 -6.44
CA GLY A 103 -1.46 24.21 -7.48
C GLY A 103 -0.71 25.55 -7.47
N GLN A 104 -1.42 26.66 -7.31
CA GLN A 104 -0.81 27.99 -7.18
C GLN A 104 0.05 28.09 -5.91
N ARG A 105 -0.38 27.50 -4.78
CA ARG A 105 0.45 27.46 -3.57
C ARG A 105 1.72 26.64 -3.81
N LEU A 106 1.65 25.51 -4.50
CA LEU A 106 2.82 24.68 -4.83
C LEU A 106 3.84 25.40 -5.72
N LEU A 107 3.40 26.31 -6.59
CA LEU A 107 4.29 27.15 -7.39
C LEU A 107 5.06 28.18 -6.55
N GLN A 108 4.50 28.61 -5.41
CA GLN A 108 5.15 29.52 -4.47
C GLN A 108 6.04 28.78 -3.47
N ARG A 109 5.61 27.59 -3.05
CA ARG A 109 6.27 26.75 -2.05
C ARG A 109 6.24 25.30 -2.52
N GLU A 110 7.41 24.76 -2.82
CA GLU A 110 7.56 23.42 -3.45
C GLU A 110 6.98 22.28 -2.62
N ILE A 111 6.83 22.45 -1.31
CA ILE A 111 6.34 21.44 -0.36
C ILE A 111 5.19 22.03 0.45
N LEU A 112 4.11 21.25 0.59
CA LEU A 112 2.97 21.55 1.45
C LEU A 112 2.78 20.45 2.49
N ASP A 113 2.66 20.85 3.75
CA ASP A 113 2.36 19.97 4.86
C ASP A 113 0.84 19.88 5.09
N LYS A 114 0.41 18.94 5.95
CA LYS A 114 -1.01 18.78 6.35
C LYS A 114 -1.60 20.09 6.88
N ALA A 115 -0.82 20.88 7.63
CA ALA A 115 -1.25 22.18 8.15
C ALA A 115 -1.54 23.20 7.04
N ASP A 116 -0.71 23.26 5.99
CA ASP A 116 -0.94 24.14 4.84
C ASP A 116 -2.23 23.73 4.10
N MET A 117 -2.47 22.43 3.97
CA MET A 117 -3.69 21.90 3.35
C MET A 117 -4.94 22.22 4.17
N LEU A 118 -4.86 22.16 5.50
CA LEU A 118 -5.94 22.56 6.41
C LEU A 118 -6.24 24.06 6.32
N GLU A 119 -5.21 24.89 6.19
CA GLU A 119 -5.36 26.34 5.97
C GLU A 119 -6.06 26.62 4.63
N LEU A 120 -5.67 25.92 3.56
CA LEU A 120 -6.19 26.14 2.21
C LEU A 120 -7.60 25.59 1.98
N LEU A 121 -7.85 24.36 2.43
CA LEU A 121 -9.06 23.60 2.09
C LEU A 121 -10.03 23.45 3.28
N GLY A 122 -9.61 23.86 4.48
CA GLY A 122 -10.34 23.61 5.71
C GLY A 122 -10.17 22.17 6.22
N PRO A 123 -10.87 21.81 7.31
CA PRO A 123 -10.83 20.46 7.88
C PRO A 123 -11.41 19.43 6.91
N ARG A 124 -10.79 18.24 6.87
CA ARG A 124 -11.27 17.13 6.05
C ARG A 124 -12.67 16.70 6.53
N PRO A 125 -13.67 16.54 5.64
CA PRO A 125 -15.04 16.19 6.01
C PRO A 125 -15.23 14.69 6.35
N PHE A 126 -14.16 13.99 6.72
CA PHE A 126 -14.15 12.58 7.08
C PHE A 126 -13.25 12.42 8.30
N GLU A 127 -13.68 11.58 9.25
CA GLU A 127 -12.87 11.25 10.42
C GLU A 127 -11.58 10.52 9.99
N GLU A 128 -10.46 10.95 10.55
CA GLU A 128 -9.15 10.34 10.34
C GLU A 128 -8.57 9.92 11.69
N LYS A 129 -8.21 8.65 11.79
CA LYS A 129 -7.32 8.17 12.85
C LYS A 129 -5.89 8.55 12.49
N CYS A 130 -5.22 9.28 13.36
CA CYS A 130 -3.86 9.79 13.14
C CYS A 130 -2.90 9.34 14.24
N THR A 131 -3.38 9.08 15.45
CA THR A 131 -2.52 8.69 16.58
C THR A 131 -2.48 7.19 16.77
N TYR A 132 -1.38 6.70 17.35
CA TYR A 132 -1.26 5.27 17.67
C TYR A 132 -2.41 4.80 18.55
N GLU A 133 -2.77 5.60 19.55
CA GLU A 133 -3.85 5.32 20.49
C GLU A 133 -5.19 5.13 19.76
N GLU A 134 -5.52 5.97 18.77
CA GLU A 134 -6.75 5.86 17.98
C GLU A 134 -6.78 4.60 17.10
N PHE A 135 -5.61 4.12 16.66
CA PHE A 135 -5.50 2.89 15.87
C PHE A 135 -5.68 1.63 16.72
N VAL A 136 -5.18 1.64 17.96
CA VAL A 136 -5.31 0.49 18.89
C VAL A 136 -6.55 0.57 19.77
N GLU A 137 -7.25 1.71 19.78
CA GLU A 137 -8.53 1.83 20.46
C GLU A 137 -9.52 0.78 19.93
N GLY A 138 -9.94 -0.12 20.84
CA GLY A 138 -10.85 -1.23 20.54
C GLY A 138 -10.21 -2.62 20.48
N THR A 139 -8.88 -2.74 20.50
CA THR A 139 -8.19 -4.06 20.56
C THR A 139 -8.06 -4.63 21.98
N GLY A 140 -8.26 -3.80 23.01
CA GLY A 140 -8.27 -4.20 24.42
C GLY A 140 -6.93 -4.04 25.15
N SER A 141 -5.82 -3.77 24.45
CA SER A 141 -4.55 -3.38 25.04
C SER A 141 -3.85 -2.30 24.19
N PHE A 142 -3.19 -1.35 24.86
CA PHE A 142 -2.36 -0.34 24.18
C PHE A 142 -0.92 -0.84 23.97
N GLU A 143 -0.49 -1.79 24.79
CA GLU A 143 0.84 -2.39 24.75
C GLU A 143 0.78 -3.80 24.16
N GLU A 144 1.87 -4.19 23.52
CA GLU A 144 2.09 -5.54 23.00
C GLU A 144 2.34 -6.49 24.17
N ASP A 145 1.58 -7.59 24.24
CA ASP A 145 1.81 -8.63 25.24
C ASP A 145 3.08 -9.41 24.91
N THR A 146 4.16 -9.08 25.63
CA THR A 146 5.47 -9.74 25.52
C THR A 146 5.63 -10.85 26.55
N SER A 147 4.56 -11.25 27.25
CA SER A 147 4.63 -12.34 28.21
C SER A 147 4.96 -13.67 27.52
N LEU A 148 5.97 -14.35 28.05
CA LEU A 148 6.45 -15.60 27.49
C LEU A 148 5.65 -16.78 28.07
N PRO A 149 5.24 -17.77 27.24
CA PRO A 149 4.68 -19.02 27.71
C PRO A 149 5.60 -19.73 28.71
N GLU A 150 5.05 -20.61 29.55
CA GLU A 150 5.78 -21.16 30.71
C GLU A 150 7.12 -21.82 30.38
N GLY A 151 7.24 -22.48 29.22
CA GLY A 151 8.48 -23.13 28.77
C GLY A 151 9.54 -22.20 28.17
N LEU A 152 9.25 -20.90 28.05
CA LEU A 152 10.13 -19.90 27.44
C LEU A 152 10.45 -18.75 28.40
N LYS A 153 10.03 -18.82 29.67
CA LYS A 153 10.24 -17.74 30.67
C LYS A 153 11.71 -17.34 30.86
N ASP A 154 12.64 -18.22 30.54
CA ASP A 154 14.08 -17.98 30.69
C ASP A 154 14.75 -17.40 29.43
N TRP A 155 14.01 -17.22 28.33
CA TRP A 155 14.56 -16.73 27.06
C TRP A 155 15.05 -15.28 27.12
N ASN A 156 14.42 -14.45 27.96
CA ASN A 156 14.77 -13.04 28.17
C ASN A 156 15.67 -12.83 29.40
N GLN A 157 16.14 -13.90 30.04
CA GLN A 157 17.12 -13.81 31.12
C GLN A 157 18.53 -13.90 30.53
N GLU A 158 19.45 -13.05 30.98
CA GLU A 158 20.87 -13.22 30.65
C GLU A 158 21.31 -14.60 31.14
N ARG A 159 21.87 -15.43 30.24
CA ARG A 159 22.47 -16.71 30.63
C ARG A 159 23.61 -16.40 31.59
N VAL A 160 23.37 -16.58 32.88
CA VAL A 160 24.45 -16.60 33.87
C VAL A 160 25.29 -17.83 33.52
N VAL A 161 26.42 -17.60 32.87
CA VAL A 161 27.44 -18.65 32.68
C VAL A 161 28.04 -18.88 34.06
N GLU A 162 27.62 -19.95 34.73
CA GLU A 162 28.39 -20.46 35.87
C GLU A 162 29.75 -20.89 35.31
N GLU A 163 30.81 -20.14 35.64
CA GLU A 163 32.19 -20.55 35.40
C GLU A 163 32.44 -21.87 36.13
N GLU A 164 32.44 -22.99 35.40
CA GLU A 164 33.03 -24.22 35.88
C GLU A 164 34.50 -23.93 36.21
N THR A 165 34.84 -23.93 37.51
CA THR A 165 36.20 -23.75 38.00
C THR A 165 37.07 -24.93 37.56
N THR A 166 37.65 -24.87 36.36
CA THR A 166 38.72 -25.77 35.94
C THR A 166 40.06 -25.14 36.28
N SER A 167 40.63 -25.53 37.43
CA SER A 167 41.99 -25.17 37.84
C SER A 167 43.00 -25.64 36.78
N PRO A 168 43.96 -24.80 36.33
CA PRO A 168 44.88 -25.16 35.24
C PRO A 168 45.96 -26.19 35.68
N PRO A 169 46.45 -27.03 34.76
CA PRO A 169 47.46 -28.05 35.07
C PRO A 169 48.82 -27.39 35.37
N GLN A 170 49.41 -27.71 36.53
CA GLN A 170 50.78 -27.32 36.86
C GLN A 170 51.76 -28.22 36.09
N VAL A 171 52.44 -27.66 35.10
CA VAL A 171 53.59 -28.29 34.43
C VAL A 171 54.87 -27.52 34.76
N LYS A 172 55.76 -28.13 35.53
CA LYS A 172 57.22 -27.91 35.60
C LYS A 172 57.84 -29.15 36.25
N GLN A 173 58.98 -29.73 35.86
CA GLN A 173 59.95 -29.59 34.78
C GLN A 173 60.87 -30.83 34.92
N GLN A 174 61.35 -31.41 33.81
CA GLN A 174 62.35 -32.49 33.80
C GLN A 174 63.72 -32.03 34.32
N ALA A 175 64.49 -32.92 34.97
CA ALA A 175 65.93 -33.07 34.77
C ALA A 175 66.53 -34.27 35.56
N VAL A 176 67.13 -35.18 34.78
CA VAL A 176 68.22 -36.15 35.04
C VAL A 176 68.00 -37.27 36.06
#